data_AF-A0A2W7TT13-F1
#
_entry.id   AF-A0A2W7TT13-F1
#
_cell.length_a   1.000
_cell.length_b   1.000
_cell.length_c   1.000
_cell.angle_alpha   90.00
_cell.angle_beta   90.00
_cell.angle_gamma   90.00
#
_symmetry.space_group_name_H-M   'P 1'
#
loop_
_entity.id
_entity.type
_entity.pdbx_description
1 polymer ?
#
loop_
_entity_poly.entity_id
_entity_poly.type
_entity_poly.pdbx_seq_one_letter_code
_entity_poly.pdbx_strand_id
1 'polypeptide(L)'
;MILPKKEFNIYPKTEENLNAVLSYHFDKYLLFDKNEAVEDLLKNNTLSMNQIEFIAKKLSESWCQLFENFFREKTTSYSNIMNYGICGLILPESKWQYSKGSKARPKIREFIEFVKNTERDFDFLSTNN
;
A
#
# COMPACT_ATOMS: atom_id res chain seq x y z
N MET A 1 11.65 7.71 0.43
CA MET A 1 10.94 6.50 -0.02
C MET A 1 11.42 5.34 0.84
N ILE A 2 10.51 4.60 1.47
CA ILE A 2 10.83 3.46 2.33
C ILE A 2 10.18 2.23 1.70
N LEU A 3 10.97 1.50 0.90
CA LEU A 3 10.54 0.26 0.27
C LEU A 3 11.65 -0.77 0.27
N PRO A 4 11.32 -2.06 0.26
CA PRO A 4 12.31 -3.10 0.06
C PRO A 4 12.99 -2.96 -1.31
N LYS A 5 14.27 -3.34 -1.37
CA LYS A 5 15.02 -3.40 -2.64
C LYS A 5 14.36 -4.40 -3.59
N LYS A 6 14.28 -4.06 -4.88
CA LYS A 6 13.67 -4.92 -5.89
C LYS A 6 14.41 -6.24 -6.08
N GLU A 7 15.72 -6.27 -5.81
CA GLU A 7 16.57 -7.46 -5.93
C GLU A 7 16.20 -8.58 -4.94
N PHE A 8 15.55 -8.24 -3.81
CA PHE A 8 15.04 -9.21 -2.84
C PHE A 8 13.68 -9.80 -3.23
N ASN A 9 13.21 -9.55 -4.45
CA ASN A 9 11.95 -10.08 -4.94
C ASN A 9 12.10 -11.58 -5.30
N ILE A 10 11.50 -12.43 -4.47
CA ILE A 10 11.63 -13.90 -4.61
C ILE A 10 10.51 -14.56 -5.43
N TYR A 11 9.45 -13.84 -5.80
CA TYR A 11 8.36 -14.38 -6.64
C TYR A 11 7.86 -13.36 -7.68
N PRO A 12 7.41 -13.80 -8.87
CA PRO A 12 7.01 -12.90 -9.97
C PRO A 12 5.70 -12.16 -9.67
N LYS A 13 5.50 -11.00 -10.30
CA LYS A 13 4.26 -10.23 -10.21
C LYS A 13 3.21 -10.81 -11.17
N THR A 14 2.55 -11.88 -10.75
CA THR A 14 1.44 -12.54 -11.46
C THR A 14 0.10 -12.19 -10.83
N GLU A 15 -0.99 -12.39 -11.57
CA GLU A 15 -2.35 -12.23 -11.04
C GLU A 15 -2.60 -13.11 -9.80
N GLU A 16 -2.15 -14.37 -9.84
CA GLU A 16 -2.26 -15.31 -8.72
C GLU A 16 -1.53 -14.80 -7.47
N ASN A 17 -0.28 -14.36 -7.63
CA ASN A 17 0.53 -13.87 -6.50
C ASN A 17 -0.05 -12.57 -5.92
N LEU A 18 -0.52 -11.66 -6.78
CA LEU A 18 -1.20 -10.44 -6.35
C LEU A 18 -2.47 -10.77 -5.56
N ASN A 19 -3.31 -11.68 -6.08
CA ASN A 19 -4.50 -12.13 -5.38
C ASN A 19 -4.16 -12.73 -4.01
N ALA A 20 -3.15 -13.60 -3.93
CA ALA A 20 -2.75 -14.24 -2.69
C ALA A 20 -2.30 -13.20 -1.63
N VAL A 21 -1.43 -12.26 -2.01
CA VAL A 21 -0.92 -11.21 -1.12
C VAL A 21 -2.03 -10.28 -0.63
N LEU A 22 -2.88 -9.81 -1.56
CA LEU A 22 -3.99 -8.92 -1.19
C LEU A 22 -4.99 -9.63 -0.27
N SER A 23 -5.35 -10.87 -0.59
CA SER A 23 -6.26 -11.69 0.23
C SER A 23 -5.71 -11.88 1.64
N TYR A 24 -4.45 -12.27 1.77
CA TYR A 24 -3.78 -12.49 3.05
C TYR A 24 -3.82 -11.25 3.95
N HIS A 25 -3.60 -10.06 3.38
CA HIS A 25 -3.53 -8.84 4.16
C HIS A 25 -4.88 -8.16 4.42
N PHE A 26 -5.87 -8.32 3.55
CA PHE A 26 -7.06 -7.47 3.55
C PHE A 26 -8.42 -8.18 3.56
N ASP A 27 -8.54 -9.49 3.28
CA ASP A 27 -9.87 -10.14 3.22
C ASP A 27 -10.61 -10.05 4.58
N LYS A 28 -9.88 -9.97 5.69
CA LYS A 28 -10.41 -9.72 7.04
C LYS A 28 -11.12 -8.38 7.23
N TYR A 29 -10.93 -7.41 6.33
CA TYR A 29 -11.50 -6.06 6.41
C TYR A 29 -12.73 -5.84 5.51
N LEU A 30 -13.23 -6.89 4.84
CA LEU A 30 -14.44 -6.85 4.02
C LEU A 30 -14.44 -5.73 2.95
N LEU A 31 -13.28 -5.51 2.33
CA LEU A 31 -13.11 -4.55 1.24
C LEU A 31 -13.74 -5.06 -0.06
N PHE A 32 -14.11 -4.13 -0.95
CA PHE A 32 -14.69 -4.47 -2.25
C PHE A 32 -13.69 -4.30 -3.42
N ASP A 33 -14.04 -4.82 -4.60
CA ASP A 33 -13.29 -4.67 -5.86
C ASP A 33 -11.82 -5.12 -5.83
N LYS A 34 -11.56 -6.31 -5.26
CA LYS A 34 -10.21 -6.92 -5.28
C LYS A 34 -9.66 -7.08 -6.71
N ASN A 35 -10.50 -7.49 -7.65
CA ASN A 35 -10.09 -7.74 -9.03
C ASN A 35 -9.57 -6.47 -9.72
N GLU A 36 -10.23 -5.33 -9.51
CA GLU A 36 -9.78 -4.02 -10.04
C GLU A 36 -8.38 -3.68 -9.50
N ALA A 37 -8.16 -3.85 -8.19
CA ALA A 37 -6.86 -3.60 -7.59
C ALA A 37 -5.76 -4.52 -8.14
N VAL A 38 -6.08 -5.80 -8.37
CA VAL A 38 -5.15 -6.75 -8.98
C VAL A 38 -4.79 -6.31 -10.40
N GLU A 39 -5.76 -5.93 -11.22
CA GLU A 39 -5.52 -5.43 -12.58
C GLU A 39 -4.64 -4.18 -12.59
N ASP A 40 -4.93 -3.22 -11.72
CA ASP A 40 -4.17 -1.96 -11.59
C ASP A 40 -2.71 -2.23 -11.20
N LEU A 41 -2.50 -3.12 -10.22
CA LEU A 41 -1.16 -3.51 -9.78
C LEU A 41 -0.41 -4.32 -10.83
N LEU A 42 -1.11 -5.15 -11.61
CA LEU A 42 -0.52 -5.88 -12.72
C LEU A 42 -0.01 -4.92 -13.81
N LYS A 43 -0.82 -3.90 -14.15
CA LYS A 43 -0.46 -2.83 -15.11
C LYS A 43 0.64 -1.89 -14.59
N ASN A 44 0.85 -1.79 -13.27
CA ASN A 44 1.86 -0.93 -12.67
C ASN A 44 3.29 -1.47 -12.83
N ASN A 45 4.05 -0.98 -13.82
CA ASN A 45 5.42 -1.43 -14.08
C ASN A 45 6.48 -0.87 -13.10
N THR A 46 6.09 0.02 -12.19
CA THR A 46 7.01 0.68 -11.26
C THR A 46 7.32 -0.20 -10.05
N LEU A 47 6.34 -0.97 -9.58
CA LEU A 47 6.46 -1.78 -8.36
C LEU A 47 6.79 -3.24 -8.67
N SER A 48 7.80 -3.77 -7.99
CA SER A 48 8.04 -5.21 -7.91
C SER A 48 7.08 -5.86 -6.91
N MET A 49 6.95 -7.18 -6.98
CA MET A 49 5.97 -7.91 -6.18
C MET A 49 6.23 -7.79 -4.67
N ASN A 50 7.49 -7.88 -4.23
CA ASN A 50 7.87 -7.66 -2.83
C ASN A 50 7.56 -6.23 -2.32
N GLN A 51 7.59 -5.22 -3.18
CA GLN A 51 7.23 -3.85 -2.82
C GLN A 51 5.71 -3.72 -2.64
N ILE A 52 4.92 -4.40 -3.47
CA ILE A 52 3.46 -4.48 -3.33
C ILE A 52 3.09 -5.18 -2.04
N GLU A 53 3.72 -6.32 -1.74
CA GLU A 53 3.54 -7.03 -0.47
C GLU A 53 3.90 -6.15 0.72
N PHE A 54 5.03 -5.46 0.68
CA PHE A 54 5.42 -4.54 1.76
C PHE A 54 4.37 -3.45 2.00
N ILE A 55 3.87 -2.84 0.92
CA ILE A 55 2.80 -1.83 1.03
C ILE A 55 1.54 -2.44 1.65
N ALA A 56 1.09 -3.59 1.15
CA ALA A 56 -0.11 -4.27 1.65
C ALA A 56 0.02 -4.66 3.13
N LYS A 57 1.18 -5.20 3.52
CA LYS A 57 1.54 -5.52 4.90
C LYS A 57 1.45 -4.30 5.80
N LYS A 58 2.11 -3.19 5.43
CA LYS A 58 2.10 -1.97 6.26
C LYS A 58 0.71 -1.36 6.39
N LEU A 59 -0.06 -1.32 5.31
CA LEU A 59 -1.45 -0.86 5.36
C LEU A 59 -2.28 -1.75 6.30
N SER A 60 -2.14 -3.07 6.21
CA SER A 60 -2.83 -4.03 7.08
C SER A 60 -2.42 -3.90 8.55
N GLU A 61 -1.11 -3.74 8.84
CA GLU A 61 -0.58 -3.54 10.19
C GLU A 61 -1.10 -2.23 10.83
N SER A 62 -1.22 -1.18 10.03
CA SER A 62 -1.71 0.12 10.50
C SER A 62 -3.24 0.22 10.61
N TRP A 63 -3.98 -0.82 10.21
CA TRP A 63 -5.43 -0.75 10.02
C TRP A 63 -6.18 -0.24 11.25
N CYS A 64 -6.04 -0.94 12.38
CA CYS A 64 -6.75 -0.63 13.63
C CYS A 64 -6.37 0.75 14.17
N GLN A 65 -5.12 1.19 13.97
CA GLN A 65 -4.64 2.45 14.52
C GLN A 65 -5.04 3.66 13.67
N LEU A 66 -5.03 3.52 12.34
CA LEU A 66 -5.17 4.67 11.44
C LEU A 66 -6.45 4.65 10.61
N PHE A 67 -6.90 3.47 10.19
CA PHE A 67 -7.80 3.31 9.06
C PHE A 67 -9.19 2.81 9.43
N GLU A 68 -9.34 2.02 10.49
CA GLU A 68 -10.61 1.39 10.89
C GLU A 68 -11.75 2.40 11.06
N ASN A 69 -11.49 3.55 11.70
CA ASN A 69 -12.48 4.61 11.89
C ASN A 69 -12.52 5.64 10.75
N PHE A 70 -11.56 5.59 9.84
CA PHE A 70 -11.45 6.52 8.72
C PHE A 70 -12.18 5.99 7.49
N PHE A 71 -11.98 4.70 7.19
CA PHE A 71 -12.68 3.97 6.17
C PHE A 71 -13.99 3.42 6.73
N ARG A 72 -15.02 3.35 5.90
CA ARG A 72 -16.27 2.70 6.28
C ARG A 72 -16.31 1.33 5.62
N GLU A 73 -16.68 0.33 6.40
CA GLU A 73 -16.91 -1.03 5.92
C GLU A 73 -17.77 -1.02 4.65
N LYS A 74 -17.48 -1.93 3.72
CA LYS A 74 -18.24 -2.12 2.46
C LYS A 74 -18.31 -0.91 1.52
N THR A 75 -17.60 0.17 1.81
CA THR A 75 -17.45 1.34 0.92
C THR A 75 -16.00 1.68 0.63
N THR A 76 -15.06 0.86 1.12
CA THR A 76 -13.63 1.02 0.86
C THR A 76 -13.11 -0.13 0.01
N SER A 77 -12.52 0.19 -1.15
CA SER A 77 -12.00 -0.83 -2.07
C SER A 77 -10.55 -1.18 -1.77
N TYR A 78 -10.12 -2.33 -2.28
CA TYR A 78 -8.70 -2.70 -2.32
C TYR A 78 -7.84 -1.61 -2.97
N SER A 79 -8.30 -1.08 -4.12
CA SER A 79 -7.59 0.00 -4.84
C SER A 79 -7.51 1.26 -4.01
N ASN A 80 -8.56 1.62 -3.26
CA ASN A 80 -8.52 2.80 -2.39
C ASN A 80 -7.42 2.69 -1.33
N ILE A 81 -7.30 1.55 -0.65
CA ILE A 81 -6.29 1.37 0.40
C ILE A 81 -4.89 1.29 -0.18
N MET A 82 -4.68 0.50 -1.24
CA MET A 82 -3.38 0.42 -1.91
C MET A 82 -2.88 1.78 -2.39
N ASN A 83 -3.80 2.63 -2.86
CA ASN A 83 -3.49 3.99 -3.26
C ASN A 83 -2.96 4.90 -2.14
N TYR A 84 -3.37 4.68 -0.88
CA TYR A 84 -2.79 5.41 0.27
C TYR A 84 -1.33 5.00 0.46
N GLY A 85 -1.05 3.70 0.32
CA GLY A 85 0.30 3.17 0.36
C GLY A 85 1.19 3.69 -0.77
N ILE A 86 0.68 3.68 -1.99
CA ILE A 86 1.40 4.16 -3.18
C ILE A 86 1.66 5.67 -3.07
N CYS A 87 0.66 6.47 -2.69
CA CYS A 87 0.86 7.90 -2.46
C CYS A 87 1.91 8.12 -1.36
N GLY A 88 1.77 7.44 -0.22
CA GLY A 88 2.62 7.69 0.94
C GLY A 88 4.08 7.28 0.75
N LEU A 89 4.31 6.12 0.13
CA LEU A 89 5.64 5.52 0.08
C LEU A 89 6.35 5.74 -1.25
N ILE A 90 5.61 5.95 -2.35
CA ILE A 90 6.17 5.99 -3.70
C ILE A 90 6.17 7.39 -4.29
N LEU A 91 5.04 8.08 -4.21
CA LEU A 91 4.86 9.33 -4.93
C LEU A 91 5.30 10.53 -4.10
N PRO A 92 5.96 11.54 -4.71
CA PRO A 92 6.11 12.82 -4.04
C PRO A 92 4.73 13.44 -3.79
N GLU A 93 4.61 14.29 -2.76
CA GLU A 93 3.32 14.86 -2.35
C GLU A 93 2.60 15.64 -3.47
N SER A 94 3.37 16.19 -4.42
CA SER A 94 2.85 16.89 -5.61
C SER A 94 2.14 15.97 -6.60
N LYS A 95 2.40 14.66 -6.57
CA LYS A 95 1.79 13.64 -7.44
C LYS A 95 0.70 12.82 -6.73
N TRP A 96 0.35 13.15 -5.50
CA TRP A 96 -0.77 12.48 -4.83
C TRP A 96 -2.07 12.81 -5.56
N GLN A 97 -2.86 11.78 -5.88
CA GLN A 97 -4.13 11.92 -6.58
C GLN A 97 -5.22 12.66 -5.78
N TYR A 98 -4.98 12.92 -4.50
CA TYR A 98 -5.92 13.59 -3.62
C TYR A 98 -5.70 15.10 -3.62
N SER A 99 -6.78 15.87 -3.81
CA SER A 99 -6.75 17.33 -3.74
C SER A 99 -6.23 17.85 -2.39
N LYS A 100 -5.69 19.08 -2.37
CA LYS A 100 -5.06 19.66 -1.16
C LYS A 100 -6.00 19.70 0.07
N GLY A 101 -7.31 19.83 -0.14
CA GLY A 101 -8.33 19.83 0.92
C GLY A 101 -8.88 18.44 1.30
N SER A 102 -8.41 17.36 0.65
CA SER A 102 -8.89 16.01 0.94
C SER A 102 -8.44 15.52 2.31
N LYS A 103 -9.37 14.90 3.06
CA LYS A 103 -9.09 14.20 4.32
C LYS A 103 -8.11 13.03 4.15
N ALA A 104 -7.89 12.56 2.91
CA ALA A 104 -6.90 11.55 2.59
C ALA A 104 -5.46 12.01 2.86
N ARG A 105 -5.11 13.27 2.56
CA ARG A 105 -3.71 13.72 2.63
C ARG A 105 -3.15 13.68 4.06
N PRO A 106 -3.84 14.20 5.09
CA PRO A 106 -3.38 14.02 6.48
C PRO A 106 -3.23 12.55 6.85
N LYS A 107 -4.18 11.70 6.46
CA LYS A 107 -4.16 10.27 6.76
C LYS A 107 -2.98 9.54 6.08
N ILE A 108 -2.63 9.92 4.85
CA ILE A 108 -1.42 9.41 4.17
C ILE A 108 -0.16 9.82 4.92
N ARG A 109 -0.09 11.05 5.45
CA ARG A 109 1.05 11.48 6.28
C ARG A 109 1.14 10.69 7.58
N GLU A 110 0.02 10.46 8.26
CA GLU A 110 -0.02 9.57 9.44
C GLU A 110 0.50 8.17 9.11
N PHE A 111 0.10 7.62 7.95
CA PHE A 111 0.59 6.33 7.48
C PHE A 111 2.11 6.33 7.22
N ILE A 112 2.65 7.39 6.60
CA ILE A 112 4.11 7.54 6.40
C ILE A 112 4.84 7.49 7.76
N GLU A 113 4.35 8.23 8.75
CA GLU A 113 4.96 8.27 10.09
C GLU A 113 4.84 6.92 10.81
N PHE A 114 3.72 6.22 10.67
CA PHE A 114 3.58 4.85 11.17
C PHE A 114 4.64 3.93 10.58
N VAL A 115 4.87 3.97 9.26
CA VAL A 115 5.89 3.13 8.62
C VAL A 115 7.29 3.47 9.13
N LYS A 116 7.64 4.75 9.23
CA LYS A 116 8.94 5.19 9.77
C LYS A 116 9.19 4.73 11.21
N ASN A 117 8.14 4.71 12.04
CA ASN A 117 8.27 4.35 13.46
C ASN A 117 8.26 2.84 13.72
N THR A 118 7.71 2.05 12.79
CA THR A 118 7.55 0.60 12.94
C THR A 118 8.56 -0.21 12.16
N GLU A 119 9.12 0.35 11.09
CA GLU A 119 10.13 -0.33 10.28
C GLU A 119 11.51 -0.18 10.92
N ARG A 120 12.15 -1.32 11.20
CA ARG A 120 13.43 -1.38 11.93
C ARG A 120 14.57 -1.91 11.08
N ASP A 121 14.27 -2.56 9.96
CA ASP A 121 15.27 -3.16 9.08
C ASP A 121 15.58 -2.23 7.90
N PHE A 122 16.42 -1.23 8.16
CA PHE A 122 16.80 -0.23 7.16
C PHE A 122 17.72 -0.78 6.07
N ASP A 123 18.46 -1.85 6.33
CA ASP A 123 19.39 -2.46 5.36
C ASP A 123 18.65 -3.13 4.20
N PHE A 124 17.41 -3.58 4.47
CA PHE A 124 16.49 -4.10 3.47
C PHE A 124 15.82 -3.02 2.63
N LEU A 125 15.87 -1.76 3.07
CA LEU A 125 15.15 -0.64 2.46
C LEU A 125 16.05 0.15 1.49
N SER A 126 15.42 0.74 0.49
CA SER A 126 16.08 1.69 -0.42
C SER A 126 15.20 2.88 -0.74
N THR A 127 15.83 4.05 -0.85
CA THR A 127 15.27 5.18 -1.58
C THR A 127 15.39 4.88 -3.07
N ASN A 128 14.31 4.42 -3.72
CA ASN A 128 14.28 4.43 -5.18
C ASN A 128 14.14 5.90 -5.62
N ASN A 129 15.24 6.44 -6.17
CA ASN A 129 15.28 7.75 -6.82
C ASN A 129 14.89 7.61 -8.29
#